data_AF-A0A0V0I812-F1
#
_entry.id   AF-A0A0V0I812-F1
#
_cell.length_a   1.000
_cell.length_b   1.000
_cell.length_c   1.000
_cell.angle_alpha   90.00
_cell.angle_beta   90.00
_cell.angle_gamma   90.00
#
_symmetry.space_group_name_H-M   'P 1'
#
loop_
_entity.id
_entity.type
_entity.pdbx_description
1 polymer ?
#
loop_
_entity_poly.entity_id
_entity_poly.type
_entity_poly.pdbx_seq_one_letter_code
_entity_poly.pdbx_strand_id
1 'polypeptide(L)'
;MIPSALKNIANSTSSKIEQLHSCNGLFCISFNLGIENLDYYVYNPSTNQHRLIPLPYLGIKAYEIVVMNLAFDPMVSDCYKLVCVMKLNGVYEIFVYSSETEVWRDCMEMEMEMLNQHCLGQGVFLNGCMHWVSEMSSFLRFDLDLMCFRDMPSTDIPVGVLKRSTRYFGESGGHLHLIEVHGLRSMSFEVLEMEIDYSKWFVKYRVDLSSLHTTYPLMLSEELDLLDVNGRTCNVVSLVVNDKEDTARFLVTTPDVIIEYDAHLLTIKEVADIEIAKIPVIWEDVSVFEWYDTHQYVETMARV
;
A
#
# COMPACT_ATOMS: atom_id res chain seq x y z
N MET A 1 14.77 2.16 -8.66
CA MET A 1 15.05 2.31 -10.11
C MET A 1 13.81 1.87 -10.87
N ILE A 2 13.09 2.78 -11.54
CA ILE A 2 11.89 2.42 -12.32
C ILE A 2 12.32 1.46 -13.44
N PRO A 3 11.71 0.26 -13.57
CA PRO A 3 12.01 -0.66 -14.66
C PRO A 3 11.96 0.08 -16.00
N SER A 4 12.96 -0.12 -16.86
CA SER A 4 13.05 0.52 -18.18
C SER A 4 11.76 0.35 -19.00
N ALA A 5 11.06 -0.74 -18.76
CA ALA A 5 9.81 -1.08 -19.39
C ALA A 5 8.59 -0.26 -18.88
N LEU A 6 8.56 0.15 -17.61
CA LEU A 6 7.59 1.14 -17.08
C LEU A 6 7.82 2.54 -17.69
N LYS A 7 9.09 2.94 -17.90
CA LYS A 7 9.43 4.17 -18.62
C LYS A 7 8.93 4.14 -20.06
N ASN A 8 8.96 2.98 -20.71
CA ASN A 8 8.44 2.83 -22.07
C ASN A 8 6.92 3.02 -22.12
N ILE A 9 6.18 2.52 -21.13
CA ILE A 9 4.73 2.73 -21.05
C ILE A 9 4.42 4.20 -20.81
N ALA A 10 5.04 4.84 -19.82
CA ALA A 10 4.82 6.27 -19.55
C ALA A 10 5.20 7.17 -20.74
N ASN A 11 6.29 6.84 -21.45
CA ASN A 11 6.69 7.56 -22.65
C ASN A 11 5.72 7.33 -23.82
N SER A 12 5.06 6.17 -23.89
CA SER A 12 4.10 5.84 -24.95
C SER A 12 2.78 6.62 -24.82
N THR A 13 2.40 7.02 -23.61
CA THR A 13 1.12 7.69 -23.33
C THR A 13 1.23 9.22 -23.23
N SER A 14 2.44 9.81 -23.23
CA SER A 14 2.70 11.26 -23.01
C SER A 14 2.08 11.85 -21.74
N SER A 15 1.64 11.00 -20.81
CA SER A 15 0.81 11.34 -19.65
C SER A 15 1.54 11.14 -18.32
N LYS A 16 1.06 11.84 -17.29
CA LYS A 16 1.55 11.66 -15.91
C LYS A 16 0.86 10.44 -15.28
N ILE A 17 1.64 9.60 -14.60
CA ILE A 17 1.09 8.55 -13.72
C ILE A 17 0.38 9.24 -12.56
N GLU A 18 -0.89 8.90 -12.35
CA GLU A 18 -1.69 9.47 -11.27
C GLU A 18 -1.75 8.54 -10.06
N GLN A 19 -1.90 7.24 -10.30
CA GLN A 19 -1.93 6.22 -9.27
C GLN A 19 -1.20 4.96 -9.73
N LEU A 20 -0.54 4.29 -8.78
CA LEU A 20 0.10 3.00 -8.95
C LEU A 20 -0.27 2.08 -7.79
N HIS A 21 -0.69 0.86 -8.09
CA HIS A 21 -0.87 -0.21 -7.12
C HIS A 21 -0.15 -1.47 -7.62
N SER A 22 0.36 -2.29 -6.71
CA SER A 22 1.09 -3.52 -7.05
C SER A 22 0.57 -4.68 -6.23
N CYS A 23 0.52 -5.86 -6.84
CA CYS A 23 0.21 -7.10 -6.15
C CYS A 23 0.90 -8.26 -6.87
N ASN A 24 1.77 -8.98 -6.14
CA ASN A 24 2.43 -10.21 -6.59
C ASN A 24 3.03 -10.15 -8.01
N GLY A 25 3.74 -9.05 -8.28
CA GLY A 25 4.48 -8.87 -9.54
C GLY A 25 3.73 -8.15 -10.64
N LEU A 26 2.43 -7.93 -10.50
CA LEU A 26 1.64 -7.13 -11.43
C LEU A 26 1.45 -5.70 -10.90
N PHE A 27 1.35 -4.74 -11.82
CA PHE A 27 1.05 -3.34 -11.53
C PHE A 27 -0.29 -2.94 -12.12
N CYS A 28 -1.08 -2.18 -11.36
CA CYS A 28 -2.21 -1.42 -11.86
C CYS A 28 -1.81 0.06 -11.90
N ILE A 29 -1.84 0.66 -13.09
CA ILE A 29 -1.34 2.01 -13.36
C ILE A 29 -2.47 2.85 -13.91
N SER A 30 -2.72 4.02 -13.32
CA SER A 30 -3.60 5.03 -13.91
C SER A 30 -2.79 6.14 -14.58
N PHE A 31 -3.23 6.54 -15.76
CA PHE A 31 -2.64 7.61 -16.53
C PHE A 31 -3.63 8.75 -16.72
N ASN A 32 -3.20 9.96 -16.40
CA ASN A 32 -3.97 11.17 -16.65
C ASN A 32 -3.78 11.65 -18.08
N LEU A 33 -4.78 11.45 -18.94
CA LEU A 33 -4.75 11.85 -20.35
C LEU A 33 -5.32 13.26 -20.61
N GLY A 34 -5.58 14.05 -19.57
CA GLY A 34 -6.19 15.37 -19.66
C GLY A 34 -7.59 15.42 -19.04
N ILE A 35 -8.45 16.32 -19.54
CA ILE A 35 -9.76 16.61 -18.94
C ILE A 35 -10.64 15.35 -18.95
N GLU A 36 -10.83 14.77 -17.76
CA GLU A 36 -11.81 13.71 -17.40
C GLU A 36 -11.58 12.30 -17.98
N ASN A 37 -10.41 12.01 -18.59
CA ASN A 37 -10.09 10.66 -19.05
C ASN A 37 -8.90 10.07 -18.27
N LEU A 38 -9.22 9.12 -17.39
CA LEU A 38 -8.24 8.23 -16.74
C LEU A 38 -8.25 6.88 -17.45
N ASP A 39 -7.11 6.52 -18.04
CA ASP A 39 -6.91 5.17 -18.52
C ASP A 39 -6.24 4.34 -17.43
N TYR A 40 -6.72 3.11 -17.26
CA TYR A 40 -6.16 2.15 -16.33
C TYR A 40 -5.56 0.98 -17.08
N TYR A 41 -4.31 0.66 -16.76
CA TYR A 41 -3.60 -0.47 -17.33
C TYR A 41 -3.21 -1.43 -16.22
N VAL A 42 -3.40 -2.72 -16.46
CA VAL A 42 -2.62 -3.73 -15.75
C VAL A 42 -1.37 -4.02 -16.56
N TYR A 43 -0.25 -4.18 -15.87
CA TYR A 43 1.06 -4.34 -16.47
C TYR A 43 1.85 -5.44 -15.75
N ASN A 44 2.37 -6.39 -16.53
CA ASN A 44 3.37 -7.34 -16.08
C ASN A 44 4.77 -6.90 -16.56
N PRO A 45 5.64 -6.43 -15.66
CA PRO A 45 7.01 -6.02 -15.98
C PRO A 45 7.93 -7.19 -16.37
N SER A 46 7.67 -8.41 -15.91
CA SER A 46 8.48 -9.60 -16.20
C SER A 46 8.28 -10.06 -17.64
N THR A 47 7.06 -9.96 -18.16
CA THR A 47 6.73 -10.34 -19.55
C THR A 47 6.62 -9.15 -20.50
N ASN A 48 6.67 -7.93 -19.95
CA ASN A 48 6.40 -6.68 -20.66
C ASN A 48 5.02 -6.63 -21.34
N GLN A 49 4.04 -7.38 -20.82
CA GLN A 49 2.66 -7.38 -21.30
C GLN A 49 1.83 -6.38 -20.52
N HIS A 50 0.90 -5.71 -21.19
CA HIS A 50 -0.04 -4.78 -20.57
C HIS A 50 -1.41 -4.91 -21.20
N ARG A 51 -2.42 -4.52 -20.42
CA ARG A 51 -3.82 -4.55 -20.82
C ARG A 51 -4.53 -3.31 -20.35
N LEU A 52 -5.19 -2.62 -21.28
CA LEU A 52 -6.15 -1.56 -20.97
C LEU A 52 -7.37 -2.18 -20.29
N ILE A 53 -7.75 -1.62 -19.15
CA ILE A 53 -8.88 -2.07 -18.36
C ILE A 53 -10.10 -1.23 -18.75
N PRO A 54 -11.20 -1.86 -19.19
CA PRO A 54 -12.43 -1.13 -19.43
C PRO A 54 -12.96 -0.59 -18.08
N LEU A 55 -13.48 0.63 -18.06
CA LEU A 55 -14.20 1.11 -16.89
C LEU A 55 -15.54 0.38 -16.75
N PRO A 56 -16.07 0.18 -15.53
CA PRO A 56 -17.41 -0.38 -15.36
C PRO A 56 -18.45 0.50 -16.07
N TYR A 57 -19.56 -0.10 -16.49
CA TYR A 57 -20.62 0.64 -17.15
C TYR A 57 -21.44 1.43 -16.12
N LEU A 58 -21.28 2.76 -16.13
CA LEU A 58 -21.83 3.65 -15.11
C LEU A 58 -23.13 4.36 -15.54
N GLY A 59 -23.62 4.08 -16.76
CA GLY A 59 -24.78 4.77 -17.32
C GLY A 59 -24.54 6.28 -17.47
N ILE A 60 -25.53 7.10 -17.06
CA ILE A 60 -25.49 8.57 -17.15
C ILE A 60 -24.98 9.19 -15.83
N LYS A 61 -24.59 8.39 -14.84
CA LYS A 61 -24.18 8.87 -13.53
C LYS A 61 -22.72 9.31 -13.57
N ALA A 62 -22.42 10.47 -12.99
CA ALA A 62 -21.06 10.96 -12.80
C ALA A 62 -20.47 10.31 -11.53
N TYR A 63 -19.87 9.14 -11.70
CA TYR A 63 -19.07 8.52 -10.64
C TYR A 63 -17.65 9.08 -10.67
N GLU A 64 -17.08 9.26 -9.49
CA GLU A 64 -15.66 9.52 -9.27
C GLU A 64 -14.97 8.20 -8.94
N ILE A 65 -13.90 7.86 -9.65
CA ILE A 65 -13.08 6.69 -9.30
C ILE A 65 -12.15 7.11 -8.18
N VAL A 66 -12.30 6.47 -7.01
CA VAL A 66 -11.49 6.78 -5.82
C VAL A 66 -10.21 5.96 -5.83
N VAL A 67 -10.30 4.68 -6.21
CA VAL A 67 -9.15 3.78 -6.19
C VAL A 67 -9.34 2.59 -7.14
N MET A 68 -8.21 2.07 -7.61
CA MET A 68 -8.11 0.76 -8.26
C MET A 68 -7.05 -0.08 -7.51
N ASN A 69 -7.48 -1.11 -6.78
CA ASN A 69 -6.57 -2.04 -6.11
C ASN A 69 -6.50 -3.38 -6.86
N LEU A 70 -5.28 -3.87 -7.06
CA LEU A 70 -5.02 -5.14 -7.71
C LEU A 70 -5.08 -6.29 -6.70
N ALA A 71 -5.68 -7.39 -7.13
CA ALA A 71 -5.78 -8.63 -6.37
C ALA A 71 -5.30 -9.79 -7.26
N PHE A 72 -4.12 -10.31 -6.95
CA PHE A 72 -3.49 -11.35 -7.76
C PHE A 72 -2.72 -12.31 -6.88
N ASP A 73 -2.95 -13.61 -7.04
CA ASP A 73 -2.15 -14.66 -6.41
C ASP A 73 -1.70 -15.65 -7.51
N PRO A 74 -0.43 -15.57 -7.95
CA PRO A 74 0.10 -16.45 -8.99
C PRO A 74 0.13 -17.93 -8.58
N MET A 75 0.05 -18.23 -7.28
CA MET A 75 0.01 -19.61 -6.78
C MET A 75 -1.39 -20.22 -6.86
N VAL A 76 -2.42 -19.39 -6.98
CA VAL A 76 -3.82 -19.82 -7.05
C VAL A 76 -4.34 -19.80 -8.49
N SER A 77 -4.03 -18.75 -9.27
CA SER A 77 -4.51 -18.58 -10.63
C SER A 77 -3.61 -17.66 -11.46
N ASP A 78 -3.58 -17.86 -12.78
CA ASP A 78 -2.98 -16.90 -13.72
C ASP A 78 -3.85 -15.64 -13.92
N CYS A 79 -5.09 -15.65 -13.42
CA CYS A 79 -6.03 -14.55 -13.54
C CYS A 79 -5.93 -13.61 -12.34
N TYR A 80 -5.88 -12.31 -12.61
CA TYR A 80 -6.01 -11.25 -11.60
C TYR A 80 -7.44 -10.71 -11.53
N LYS A 81 -7.75 -10.05 -10.42
CA LYS A 81 -8.95 -9.24 -10.21
C LYS A 81 -8.56 -7.79 -9.91
N LEU A 82 -9.47 -6.86 -10.18
CA LEU A 82 -9.33 -5.47 -9.74
C LEU A 82 -10.51 -5.10 -8.85
N VAL A 83 -10.23 -4.46 -7.74
CA VAL A 83 -11.22 -3.82 -6.88
C VAL A 83 -11.23 -2.34 -7.22
N CYS A 84 -12.33 -1.87 -7.80
CA CYS A 84 -12.55 -0.46 -8.04
C CYS A 84 -13.51 0.08 -7.00
N VAL A 85 -13.08 1.10 -6.25
CA VAL A 85 -13.98 1.84 -5.36
C VAL A 85 -14.34 3.14 -6.06
N MET A 86 -15.64 3.36 -6.23
CA MET A 86 -16.19 4.55 -6.84
C MET A 86 -17.05 5.32 -5.86
N LYS A 87 -17.24 6.61 -6.12
CA LYS A 87 -18.04 7.50 -5.30
C LYS A 87 -19.08 8.20 -6.16
N LEU A 88 -20.33 8.16 -5.71
CA LEU A 88 -21.46 8.85 -6.32
C LEU A 88 -22.23 9.60 -5.24
N ASN A 89 -22.31 10.93 -5.35
CA ASN A 89 -23.05 11.78 -4.40
C ASN A 89 -22.68 11.53 -2.92
N GLY A 90 -21.42 11.20 -2.66
CA GLY A 90 -20.91 10.91 -1.32
C GLY A 90 -21.04 9.46 -0.84
N VAL A 91 -21.74 8.61 -1.59
CA VAL A 91 -21.87 7.17 -1.33
C VAL A 91 -20.81 6.41 -2.11
N TYR A 92 -20.16 5.45 -1.47
CA TYR A 92 -19.17 4.60 -2.10
C TYR A 92 -19.83 3.34 -2.68
N GLU A 93 -19.29 2.83 -3.78
CA GLU A 93 -19.69 1.56 -4.39
C GLU A 93 -18.42 0.77 -4.76
N ILE A 94 -18.44 -0.53 -4.54
CA ILE A 94 -17.34 -1.44 -4.89
C ILE A 94 -17.71 -2.23 -6.14
N PHE A 95 -16.81 -2.21 -7.12
CA PHE A 95 -16.88 -3.03 -8.32
C PHE A 95 -15.66 -3.95 -8.37
N VAL A 96 -15.87 -5.21 -8.78
CA VAL A 96 -14.79 -6.19 -8.94
C VAL A 96 -14.73 -6.67 -10.38
N TYR A 97 -13.62 -6.39 -11.06
CA TYR A 97 -13.29 -6.93 -12.37
C TYR A 97 -12.60 -8.28 -12.22
N SER A 98 -12.91 -9.23 -13.10
CA SER A 98 -12.13 -10.46 -13.26
C SER A 98 -11.49 -10.48 -14.64
N SER A 99 -10.18 -10.73 -14.71
CA SER A 99 -9.49 -10.96 -15.99
C SER A 99 -9.90 -12.25 -16.69
N GLU A 100 -10.47 -13.21 -15.95
CA GLU A 100 -10.98 -14.47 -16.50
C GLU A 100 -12.23 -14.26 -17.34
N THR A 101 -13.19 -13.48 -16.83
CA THR A 101 -14.48 -13.23 -17.48
C THR A 101 -14.52 -11.92 -18.25
N GLU A 102 -13.55 -11.03 -18.01
CA GLU A 102 -13.46 -9.69 -18.58
C GLU A 102 -14.66 -8.80 -18.26
N VAL A 103 -15.29 -9.05 -17.10
CA VAL A 103 -16.54 -8.40 -16.69
C VAL A 103 -16.38 -7.83 -15.29
N TRP A 104 -17.01 -6.67 -15.09
CA TRP A 104 -17.21 -6.05 -13.77
C TRP A 104 -18.46 -6.61 -13.09
N ARG A 105 -18.34 -6.92 -11.80
CA ARG A 105 -19.46 -7.20 -10.90
C ARG A 105 -19.59 -6.06 -9.90
N ASP A 106 -20.79 -5.59 -9.64
CA ASP A 106 -21.09 -4.59 -8.62
C ASP A 106 -21.47 -5.26 -7.30
N CYS A 107 -21.00 -4.69 -6.19
CA CYS A 107 -21.44 -5.06 -4.85
C CYS A 107 -22.63 -4.17 -4.46
N MET A 108 -23.80 -4.76 -4.22
CA MET A 108 -25.04 -4.04 -3.83
C MET A 108 -25.18 -3.83 -2.31
N GLU A 109 -24.13 -4.04 -1.52
CA GLU A 109 -24.21 -3.99 -0.06
C GLU A 109 -24.40 -2.54 0.44
N MET A 110 -25.31 -2.35 1.40
CA MET A 110 -25.86 -1.04 1.76
C MET A 110 -25.01 -0.26 2.80
N GLU A 111 -23.94 -0.86 3.33
CA GLU A 111 -23.09 -0.31 4.41
C GLU A 111 -21.83 0.42 3.92
N MET A 112 -21.88 0.99 2.72
CA MET A 112 -20.70 1.58 2.05
C MET A 112 -20.34 2.99 2.54
N GLU A 113 -21.15 3.62 3.42
CA GLU A 113 -20.82 4.91 4.02
C GLU A 113 -19.54 4.86 4.86
N MET A 114 -19.18 3.68 5.38
CA MET A 114 -17.99 3.48 6.21
C MET A 114 -16.68 3.69 5.46
N LEU A 115 -16.65 3.56 4.13
CA LEU A 115 -15.41 3.59 3.34
C LEU A 115 -14.70 4.96 3.36
N ASN A 116 -15.40 6.04 3.69
CA ASN A 116 -14.82 7.39 3.78
C ASN A 116 -13.70 7.55 4.81
N GLN A 117 -13.61 6.64 5.78
CA GLN A 117 -12.63 6.68 6.88
C GLN A 117 -11.43 5.75 6.65
N HIS A 118 -11.33 5.12 5.49
CA HIS A 118 -10.35 4.06 5.23
C HIS A 118 -9.25 4.53 4.27
N CYS A 119 -8.05 3.98 4.44
CA CYS A 119 -6.91 4.20 3.56
C CYS A 119 -7.06 3.37 2.27
N LEU A 120 -8.08 3.68 1.45
CA LEU A 120 -8.47 2.89 0.28
C LEU A 120 -7.34 2.74 -0.75
N GLY A 121 -6.51 3.78 -0.91
CA GLY A 121 -5.32 3.78 -1.78
C GLY A 121 -4.33 2.65 -1.50
N GLN A 122 -4.38 2.09 -0.29
CA GLN A 122 -3.35 1.23 0.27
C GLN A 122 -3.91 -0.17 0.58
N GLY A 123 -4.89 -0.62 -0.20
CA GLY A 123 -5.51 -1.93 -0.04
C GLY A 123 -4.50 -3.07 -0.17
N VAL A 124 -4.58 -4.04 0.76
CA VAL A 124 -3.69 -5.21 0.80
C VAL A 124 -4.48 -6.47 0.48
N PHE A 125 -4.07 -7.16 -0.58
CA PHE A 125 -4.67 -8.42 -0.98
C PHE A 125 -4.02 -9.60 -0.24
N LEU A 126 -4.85 -10.45 0.38
CA LEU A 126 -4.41 -11.71 0.98
C LEU A 126 -5.58 -12.71 0.98
N ASN A 127 -5.31 -13.98 0.63
CA ASN A 127 -6.27 -15.09 0.75
C ASN A 127 -7.66 -14.79 0.14
N GLY A 128 -7.69 -14.24 -1.07
CA GLY A 128 -8.94 -13.93 -1.78
C GLY A 128 -9.70 -12.69 -1.26
N CYS A 129 -9.16 -12.01 -0.25
CA CYS A 129 -9.76 -10.83 0.37
C CYS A 129 -8.91 -9.58 0.17
N MET A 130 -9.57 -8.43 0.06
CA MET A 130 -8.95 -7.11 0.13
C MET A 130 -9.10 -6.55 1.54
N HIS A 131 -8.03 -5.95 2.07
CA HIS A 131 -8.00 -5.42 3.43
C HIS A 131 -7.65 -3.94 3.44
N TRP A 132 -8.34 -3.18 4.28
CA TRP A 132 -8.06 -1.75 4.47
C TRP A 132 -8.04 -1.39 5.95
N VAL A 133 -7.07 -0.57 6.32
CA VAL A 133 -6.97 0.02 7.64
C VAL A 133 -7.69 1.37 7.71
N SER A 134 -7.99 1.80 8.93
CA SER A 134 -8.56 3.11 9.22
C SER A 134 -7.89 3.71 10.45
N GLU A 135 -7.64 5.01 10.40
CA GLU A 135 -7.10 5.74 11.56
C GLU A 135 -8.14 5.91 12.68
N MET A 136 -9.44 5.93 12.36
CA MET A 136 -10.50 6.28 13.32
C MET A 136 -11.57 5.20 13.49
N SER A 137 -11.61 4.23 12.58
CA SER A 137 -12.73 3.28 12.47
C SER A 137 -12.24 1.84 12.54
N SER A 138 -13.15 0.89 12.41
CA SER A 138 -12.78 -0.52 12.27
C SER A 138 -12.01 -0.74 10.97
N PHE A 139 -11.07 -1.67 10.96
CA PHE A 139 -10.48 -2.16 9.72
C PHE A 139 -11.49 -3.00 8.94
N LEU A 140 -11.29 -3.09 7.63
CA LEU A 140 -12.19 -3.81 6.73
C LEU A 140 -11.48 -4.98 6.07
N ARG A 141 -12.25 -6.05 5.88
CA ARG A 141 -11.93 -7.20 5.05
C ARG A 141 -13.09 -7.44 4.09
N PHE A 142 -12.80 -7.44 2.80
CA PHE A 142 -13.79 -7.63 1.75
C PHE A 142 -13.46 -8.86 0.92
N ASP A 143 -14.40 -9.80 0.87
CA ASP A 143 -14.29 -11.06 0.15
C ASP A 143 -14.61 -10.84 -1.34
N LEU A 144 -13.64 -11.08 -2.23
CA LEU A 144 -13.78 -10.77 -3.66
C LEU A 144 -14.65 -11.76 -4.43
N ASP A 145 -14.89 -12.95 -3.89
CA ASP A 145 -15.71 -13.96 -4.53
C ASP A 145 -17.16 -13.82 -4.10
N LEU A 146 -17.38 -13.69 -2.80
CA LEU A 146 -18.70 -13.53 -2.19
C LEU A 146 -19.22 -12.09 -2.26
N MET A 147 -18.35 -11.13 -2.58
CA MET A 147 -18.69 -9.71 -2.75
C MET A 147 -19.35 -9.11 -1.50
N CYS A 148 -18.81 -9.42 -0.32
CA CYS A 148 -19.33 -8.94 0.96
C CYS A 148 -18.21 -8.63 1.96
N PHE A 149 -18.50 -7.77 2.92
CA PHE A 149 -17.60 -7.56 4.05
C PHE A 149 -17.58 -8.76 4.99
N ARG A 150 -16.43 -8.98 5.61
CA ARG A 150 -16.16 -10.02 6.59
C ARG A 150 -15.58 -9.41 7.85
N ASP A 151 -15.76 -10.12 8.96
CA ASP A 151 -15.20 -9.69 10.24
C ASP A 151 -13.67 -9.70 10.19
N MET A 152 -13.10 -8.61 10.71
CA MET A 152 -11.67 -8.48 10.99
C MET A 152 -11.50 -7.61 12.23
N PRO A 153 -10.79 -8.08 13.28
CA PRO A 153 -10.57 -7.26 14.45
C PRO A 153 -9.64 -6.09 14.10
N SER A 154 -9.90 -4.96 14.74
CA SER A 154 -9.03 -3.80 14.70
C SER A 154 -8.17 -3.75 15.95
N THR A 155 -7.04 -3.06 15.89
CA THR A 155 -6.28 -2.68 17.08
C THR A 155 -7.07 -1.67 17.91
N ASP A 156 -6.84 -1.61 19.22
CA ASP A 156 -7.46 -0.59 20.06
C ASP A 156 -6.81 0.79 19.82
N ILE A 157 -7.62 1.85 19.83
CA ILE A 157 -7.09 3.22 19.89
C ILE A 157 -6.73 3.51 21.36
N PRO A 158 -5.46 3.79 21.70
CA PRO A 158 -5.08 4.01 23.08
C PRO A 158 -5.83 5.19 23.72
N VAL A 159 -6.14 5.07 25.00
CA VAL A 159 -6.85 6.12 25.75
C VAL A 159 -6.09 7.44 25.68
N GLY A 160 -6.77 8.51 25.25
CA GLY A 160 -6.19 9.84 25.10
C GLY A 160 -5.57 10.11 23.72
N VAL A 161 -5.61 9.13 22.81
CA VAL A 161 -5.20 9.31 21.41
C VAL A 161 -6.45 9.47 20.53
N LEU A 162 -6.43 10.45 19.62
CA LEU A 162 -7.58 10.74 18.74
C LEU A 162 -7.74 9.73 17.60
N LYS A 163 -6.62 9.20 17.09
CA LYS A 163 -6.58 8.33 15.93
C LYS A 163 -5.37 7.40 15.96
N ARG A 164 -5.47 6.23 15.34
CA ARG A 164 -4.32 5.35 15.09
C ARG A 164 -3.33 6.06 14.20
N SER A 165 -2.06 5.67 14.33
CA SER A 165 -1.01 6.17 13.46
C SER A 165 -0.27 5.01 12.84
N THR A 166 -0.86 4.51 11.75
CA THR A 166 -0.33 3.41 10.97
C THR A 166 0.94 3.86 10.25
N ARG A 167 2.05 3.18 10.55
CA ARG A 167 3.34 3.37 9.88
C ARG A 167 3.56 2.34 8.76
N TYR A 168 2.94 1.16 8.87
CA TYR A 168 3.00 0.11 7.85
C TYR A 168 1.75 -0.75 7.94
N PHE A 169 1.19 -1.13 6.78
CA PHE A 169 0.19 -2.19 6.68
C PHE A 169 0.42 -2.97 5.39
N GLY A 170 0.73 -4.26 5.47
CA GLY A 170 1.15 -5.00 4.28
C GLY A 170 1.12 -6.49 4.46
N GLU A 171 1.19 -7.20 3.33
CA GLU A 171 1.33 -8.64 3.31
C GLU A 171 2.80 -9.02 3.22
N SER A 172 3.20 -10.03 3.98
CA SER A 172 4.52 -10.67 3.88
C SER A 172 4.42 -12.10 4.40
N GLY A 173 5.01 -13.06 3.69
CA GLY A 173 5.02 -14.48 4.13
C GLY A 173 3.66 -15.17 4.10
N GLY A 174 2.62 -14.57 3.51
CA GLY A 174 1.24 -15.06 3.59
C GLY A 174 0.48 -14.52 4.81
N HIS A 175 1.02 -13.51 5.49
CA HIS A 175 0.46 -12.94 6.71
C HIS A 175 0.27 -11.41 6.58
N LEU A 176 -0.80 -10.88 7.17
CA LEU A 176 -0.99 -9.44 7.31
C LEU A 176 -0.18 -8.92 8.48
N HIS A 177 0.56 -7.86 8.23
CA HIS A 177 1.39 -7.18 9.19
C HIS A 177 0.98 -5.73 9.35
N LEU A 178 1.05 -5.23 10.58
CA LEU A 178 0.67 -3.88 10.95
C LEU A 178 1.72 -3.30 11.90
N ILE A 179 2.16 -2.07 11.63
CA ILE A 179 2.99 -1.29 12.53
C ILE A 179 2.24 -0.01 12.84
N GLU A 180 1.91 0.16 14.11
CA GLU A 180 1.39 1.41 14.65
C GLU A 180 2.43 2.04 15.55
N VAL A 181 2.50 3.36 15.52
CA VAL A 181 3.43 4.10 16.37
C VAL A 181 2.74 5.16 17.19
N HIS A 182 3.23 5.34 18.40
CA HIS A 182 2.71 6.29 19.36
C HIS A 182 3.81 7.33 19.64
N GLY A 183 3.57 8.57 19.23
CA GLY A 183 4.52 9.68 19.36
C GLY A 183 5.34 9.94 18.08
N LEU A 184 5.67 11.23 17.85
CA LEU A 184 6.28 11.71 16.61
C LEU A 184 7.69 11.12 16.34
N ARG A 185 8.44 10.79 17.40
CA ARG A 185 9.85 10.34 17.30
C ARG A 185 10.10 8.94 17.84
N SER A 186 9.05 8.12 17.97
CA SER A 186 9.27 6.75 18.42
C SER A 186 10.03 5.95 17.36
N MET A 187 11.26 5.56 17.69
CA MET A 187 12.10 4.66 16.88
C MET A 187 11.94 3.19 17.29
N SER A 188 11.27 2.94 18.42
CA SER A 188 10.83 1.60 18.83
C SER A 188 9.37 1.37 18.46
N PHE A 189 9.07 0.21 17.92
CA PHE A 189 7.71 -0.17 17.56
C PHE A 189 7.51 -1.69 17.63
N GLU A 190 6.24 -2.07 17.74
CA GLU A 190 5.81 -3.46 17.67
C GLU A 190 5.34 -3.75 16.25
N VAL A 191 5.71 -4.92 15.74
CA VAL A 191 5.15 -5.47 14.50
C VAL A 191 4.07 -6.45 14.90
N LEU A 192 2.84 -6.11 14.56
CA LEU A 192 1.67 -6.95 14.78
C LEU A 192 1.46 -7.85 13.57
N GLU A 193 1.11 -9.09 13.81
CA GLU A 193 0.67 -10.06 12.79
C GLU A 193 -0.77 -10.47 13.08
N MET A 194 -1.57 -10.62 12.04
CA MET A 194 -2.93 -11.14 12.14
C MET A 194 -2.90 -12.68 12.17
N GLU A 195 -3.59 -13.29 13.14
CA GLU A 195 -3.82 -14.74 13.13
C GLU A 195 -4.55 -15.19 11.86
N ILE A 196 -4.22 -16.37 11.34
CA ILE A 196 -4.77 -16.89 10.06
C ILE A 196 -6.31 -16.98 10.08
N ASP A 197 -6.89 -17.24 11.25
CA ASP A 197 -8.33 -17.33 11.45
C ASP A 197 -9.01 -15.97 11.70
N TYR A 198 -8.25 -14.87 11.62
CA TYR A 198 -8.68 -13.50 11.91
C TYR A 198 -9.21 -13.30 13.34
N SER A 199 -8.75 -14.11 14.30
CA SER A 199 -9.21 -14.00 15.70
C SER A 199 -8.64 -12.79 16.45
N LYS A 200 -7.38 -12.41 16.18
CA LYS A 200 -6.71 -11.29 16.85
C LYS A 200 -5.44 -10.84 16.11
N TRP A 201 -5.01 -9.63 16.43
CA TRP A 201 -3.63 -9.18 16.23
C TRP A 201 -2.75 -9.62 17.40
N PHE A 202 -1.53 -10.07 17.13
CA PHE A 202 -0.54 -10.37 18.15
C PHE A 202 0.83 -9.78 17.81
N VAL A 203 1.63 -9.48 18.83
CA VAL A 203 2.99 -8.95 18.64
C VAL A 203 3.89 -10.08 18.17
N LYS A 204 4.36 -9.98 16.93
CA LYS A 204 5.29 -10.92 16.31
C LYS A 204 6.75 -10.49 16.55
N TYR A 205 7.06 -9.21 16.32
CA TYR A 205 8.39 -8.65 16.54
C TYR A 205 8.36 -7.37 17.37
N ARG A 206 9.45 -7.13 18.10
CA ARG A 206 9.72 -5.86 18.79
C ARG A 206 11.00 -5.29 18.20
N VAL A 207 10.90 -4.13 17.57
CA VAL A 207 12.00 -3.51 16.83
C VAL A 207 12.37 -2.21 17.52
N ASP A 208 13.68 -1.97 17.68
CA ASP A 208 14.20 -0.71 18.17
C ASP A 208 15.28 -0.17 17.22
N LEU A 209 14.90 0.86 16.46
CA LEU A 209 15.78 1.57 15.54
C LEU A 209 16.54 2.71 16.22
N SER A 210 16.45 2.84 17.55
CA SER A 210 17.09 3.93 18.28
C SER A 210 18.59 3.98 18.01
N SER A 211 19.30 2.85 17.91
CA SER A 211 20.75 2.85 17.65
C SER A 211 21.16 3.56 16.34
N LEU A 212 20.24 3.66 15.36
CA LEU A 212 20.52 4.19 14.03
C LEU A 212 20.84 5.68 14.01
N HIS A 213 20.30 6.48 14.96
CA HIS A 213 20.53 7.93 14.97
C HIS A 213 22.01 8.32 15.14
N THR A 214 22.84 7.40 15.65
CA THR A 214 24.29 7.63 15.78
C THR A 214 24.99 7.68 14.42
N THR A 215 24.50 6.89 13.45
CA THR A 215 25.03 6.80 12.09
C THR A 215 24.28 7.72 11.14
N TYR A 216 22.96 7.84 11.34
CA TYR A 216 22.04 8.64 10.53
C TYR A 216 21.35 9.70 11.40
N PRO A 217 22.06 10.76 11.80
CA PRO A 217 21.53 11.77 12.74
C PRO A 217 20.33 12.55 12.18
N LEU A 218 20.15 12.58 10.87
CA LEU A 218 19.01 13.23 10.21
C LEU A 218 17.67 12.56 10.54
N MET A 219 17.68 11.31 11.02
CA MET A 219 16.48 10.56 11.46
C MET A 219 15.77 11.15 12.69
N LEU A 220 16.37 12.16 13.35
CA LEU A 220 15.81 12.85 14.51
C LEU A 220 15.83 14.37 14.33
N SER A 221 15.93 14.86 13.09
CA SER A 221 16.05 16.28 12.82
C SER A 221 14.72 17.00 13.09
N GLU A 222 14.69 17.85 14.13
CA GLU A 222 13.49 18.63 14.47
C GLU A 222 13.09 19.60 13.36
N GLU A 223 14.08 20.14 12.63
CA GLU A 223 13.83 21.04 11.51
C GLU A 223 13.14 20.34 10.35
N LEU A 224 13.50 19.08 10.09
CA LEU A 224 12.86 18.26 9.05
C LEU A 224 11.49 17.73 9.51
N ASP A 225 11.33 17.39 10.79
CA ASP A 225 10.02 17.01 11.34
C ASP A 225 8.97 18.14 11.16
N LEU A 226 9.38 19.41 11.24
CA LEU A 226 8.49 20.56 11.03
C LEU A 226 8.13 20.78 9.55
N LEU A 227 8.91 20.23 8.63
CA LEU A 227 8.69 20.32 7.19
C LEU A 227 7.88 19.14 6.67
N ASP A 228 7.90 18.01 7.38
CA ASP A 228 7.04 16.86 7.09
C ASP A 228 5.63 17.05 7.68
N VAL A 229 4.61 16.92 6.82
CA VAL A 229 3.20 16.96 7.24
C VAL A 229 2.89 15.83 8.24
N ASN A 230 3.59 14.71 8.13
CA ASN A 230 3.45 13.56 9.03
C ASN A 230 4.42 13.60 10.22
N GLY A 231 5.33 14.58 10.26
CA GLY A 231 6.26 14.83 11.35
C GLY A 231 7.25 13.72 11.63
N ARG A 232 7.73 13.01 10.58
CA ARG A 232 8.60 11.84 10.68
C ARG A 232 9.77 11.90 9.72
N THR A 233 10.95 11.94 10.29
CA THR A 233 12.23 11.82 9.59
C THR A 233 12.66 10.37 9.31
N CYS A 234 11.83 9.37 9.65
CA CYS A 234 12.10 7.95 9.43
C CYS A 234 10.80 7.14 9.29
N ASN A 235 10.69 6.34 8.22
CA ASN A 235 9.55 5.45 7.97
C ASN A 235 9.98 4.03 7.60
N VAL A 236 9.18 3.04 8.00
CA VAL A 236 9.29 1.67 7.51
C VAL A 236 8.51 1.60 6.22
N VAL A 237 9.19 1.36 5.10
CA VAL A 237 8.55 1.32 3.79
C VAL A 237 8.18 -0.10 3.38
N SER A 238 8.98 -1.09 3.78
CA SER A 238 8.71 -2.49 3.47
C SER A 238 9.12 -3.41 4.62
N LEU A 239 8.35 -4.48 4.81
CA LEU A 239 8.63 -5.56 5.73
C LEU A 239 8.68 -6.88 4.96
N VAL A 240 9.80 -7.59 5.08
CA VAL A 240 9.98 -8.93 4.52
C VAL A 240 10.19 -9.92 5.66
N VAL A 241 9.21 -10.82 5.84
CA VAL A 241 9.25 -11.89 6.84
C VAL A 241 9.63 -13.20 6.18
N ASN A 242 10.47 -13.99 6.87
CA ASN A 242 10.79 -15.36 6.51
C ASN A 242 10.36 -16.30 7.64
N ASP A 243 9.19 -16.90 7.49
CA ASP A 243 8.61 -17.79 8.52
C ASP A 243 9.45 -19.02 8.82
N LYS A 244 10.24 -19.50 7.85
CA LYS A 244 11.09 -20.68 8.04
C LYS A 244 12.25 -20.42 9.00
N GLU A 245 12.76 -19.20 8.99
CA GLU A 245 13.89 -18.78 9.82
C GLU A 245 13.46 -17.91 11.00
N ASP A 246 12.17 -17.55 11.06
CA ASP A 246 11.58 -16.58 12.00
C ASP A 246 12.36 -15.26 12.02
N THR A 247 12.73 -14.79 10.82
CA THR A 247 13.49 -13.55 10.63
C THR A 247 12.66 -12.48 9.93
N ALA A 248 12.93 -11.23 10.27
CA ALA A 248 12.30 -10.07 9.66
C ALA A 248 13.36 -9.06 9.21
N ARG A 249 13.21 -8.58 7.98
CA ARG A 249 14.00 -7.49 7.41
C ARG A 249 13.09 -6.32 7.09
N PHE A 250 13.58 -5.13 7.39
CA PHE A 250 12.87 -3.88 7.24
C PHE A 250 13.60 -3.03 6.24
N LEU A 251 12.89 -2.48 5.26
CA LEU A 251 13.38 -1.37 4.47
C LEU A 251 12.94 -0.08 5.17
N VAL A 252 13.90 0.72 5.59
CA VAL A 252 13.67 1.96 6.34
C VAL A 252 14.23 3.11 5.52
N THR A 253 13.42 4.14 5.34
CA THR A 253 13.87 5.38 4.70
C THR A 253 14.28 6.39 5.76
N THR A 254 15.36 7.10 5.51
CA THR A 254 15.78 8.33 6.18
C THR A 254 15.71 9.47 5.16
N PRO A 255 16.03 10.73 5.52
CA PRO A 255 16.01 11.84 4.56
C PRO A 255 17.08 11.72 3.46
N ASP A 256 18.14 10.95 3.69
CA ASP A 256 19.34 10.88 2.87
C ASP A 256 19.62 9.49 2.30
N VAL A 257 19.05 8.43 2.86
CA VAL A 257 19.33 7.05 2.44
C VAL A 257 18.16 6.10 2.72
N ILE A 258 18.07 5.04 1.95
CA ILE A 258 17.24 3.87 2.23
C ILE A 258 18.16 2.77 2.75
N ILE A 259 17.85 2.25 3.93
CA ILE A 259 18.60 1.17 4.59
C ILE A 259 17.74 -0.08 4.72
N GLU A 260 18.38 -1.24 4.55
CA GLU A 260 17.86 -2.52 4.97
C GLU A 260 18.36 -2.78 6.40
N TYR A 261 17.43 -3.01 7.32
CA TYR A 261 17.69 -3.39 8.70
C TYR A 261 17.25 -4.84 8.93
N ASP A 262 18.19 -5.70 9.31
CA ASP A 262 17.91 -7.08 9.70
C ASP A 262 17.70 -7.13 11.22
N ALA A 263 16.46 -7.41 11.65
CA ALA A 263 16.13 -7.43 13.07
C ALA A 263 16.66 -8.67 13.81
N HIS A 264 17.05 -9.73 13.09
CA HIS A 264 17.61 -10.93 13.70
C HIS A 264 19.11 -10.77 13.95
N LEU A 265 19.85 -10.29 12.94
CA LEU A 265 21.29 -10.09 13.01
C LEU A 265 21.68 -8.73 13.60
N LEU A 266 20.71 -7.81 13.73
CA LEU A 266 20.92 -6.41 14.12
C LEU A 266 21.92 -5.70 13.20
N THR A 267 21.87 -6.03 11.91
CA THR A 267 22.77 -5.48 10.89
C THR A 267 22.06 -4.49 9.99
N ILE A 268 22.82 -3.52 9.48
CA ILE A 268 22.33 -2.47 8.60
C ILE A 268 23.10 -2.55 7.29
N LYS A 269 22.38 -2.32 6.19
CA LYS A 269 22.96 -2.22 4.85
C LYS A 269 22.30 -1.07 4.09
N GLU A 270 23.09 -0.17 3.54
CA GLU A 270 22.58 0.88 2.65
C GLU A 270 22.18 0.27 1.30
N VAL A 271 20.98 0.63 0.84
CA VAL A 271 20.37 0.09 -0.38
C VAL A 271 20.34 1.14 -1.49
N ALA A 272 20.05 2.39 -1.15
CA ALA A 272 19.98 3.49 -2.12
C ALA A 272 20.15 4.85 -1.43
N ASP A 273 20.86 5.78 -2.08
CA ASP A 273 20.91 7.18 -1.66
C ASP A 273 19.63 7.91 -2.09
N ILE A 274 19.17 8.84 -1.25
CA ILE A 274 18.07 9.76 -1.55
C ILE A 274 18.68 11.13 -1.81
N GLU A 275 18.56 11.62 -3.04
CA GLU A 275 18.89 13.01 -3.32
C GLU A 275 17.86 13.90 -2.62
N ILE A 276 18.31 14.64 -1.60
CA ILE A 276 17.50 15.69 -0.98
C ILE A 276 17.26 16.76 -2.06
N ALA A 277 16.12 16.67 -2.73
CA ALA A 277 15.68 17.72 -3.62
C ALA A 277 15.68 19.04 -2.83
N LYS A 278 16.32 20.08 -3.38
CA LYS A 278 16.39 21.40 -2.73
C LYS A 278 14.96 21.93 -2.56
N ILE A 279 14.44 21.77 -1.36
CA ILE A 279 13.08 22.08 -0.91
C ILE A 279 12.65 23.47 -1.42
N PRO A 280 11.80 23.57 -2.46
CA PRO A 280 10.99 24.74 -2.66
C PRO A 280 9.78 24.57 -1.72
N VAL A 281 9.65 25.47 -0.75
CA VAL A 281 8.55 25.50 0.22
C VAL A 281 7.20 25.60 -0.51
N ILE A 282 6.61 24.49 -0.94
CA ILE A 282 5.21 24.31 -1.33
C ILE A 282 4.84 22.81 -1.17
N TRP A 283 4.60 22.37 0.06
CA TRP A 283 3.62 21.34 0.49
C TRP A 283 3.54 19.95 -0.18
N GLU A 284 4.42 19.55 -1.10
CA GLU A 284 4.27 18.24 -1.80
C GLU A 284 5.46 17.29 -1.84
N ASP A 285 6.68 17.66 -1.39
CA ASP A 285 7.80 16.71 -1.45
C ASP A 285 8.61 16.71 -0.15
N VAL A 286 8.27 15.79 0.76
CA VAL A 286 9.12 15.45 1.89
C VAL A 286 9.99 14.26 1.47
N SER A 287 11.28 14.35 1.74
CA SER A 287 12.35 13.41 1.34
C SER A 287 12.29 12.02 1.98
N VAL A 288 11.12 11.57 2.46
CA VAL A 288 10.96 10.34 3.23
C VAL A 288 9.76 9.58 2.65
N PHE A 289 10.04 8.46 1.97
CA PHE A 289 9.02 7.56 1.42
C PHE A 289 8.15 6.94 2.53
N GLU A 290 6.86 6.74 2.25
CA GLU A 290 5.98 5.95 3.09
C GLU A 290 5.82 4.53 2.54
N TRP A 291 5.18 3.66 3.31
CA TRP A 291 5.03 2.25 2.91
C TRP A 291 4.23 2.06 1.63
N TYR A 292 3.28 2.96 1.34
CA TYR A 292 2.50 2.92 0.12
C TYR A 292 3.22 3.51 -1.11
N ASP A 293 4.39 4.14 -0.91
CA ASP A 293 5.25 4.58 -2.01
C ASP A 293 6.17 3.46 -2.51
N THR A 294 6.18 2.32 -1.83
CA THR A 294 6.99 1.16 -2.20
C THR A 294 6.14 -0.06 -2.50
N HIS A 295 6.59 -0.82 -3.49
CA HIS A 295 5.89 -2.00 -3.96
C HIS A 295 6.86 -3.16 -4.04
N GLN A 296 6.52 -4.28 -3.39
CA GLN A 296 7.28 -5.49 -3.54
C GLN A 296 7.12 -6.01 -4.98
N TYR A 297 8.26 -6.25 -5.63
CA TYR A 297 8.31 -6.83 -6.95
C TYR A 297 8.64 -8.31 -6.85
N VAL A 298 7.82 -9.14 -7.50
CA VAL A 298 8.03 -10.58 -7.66
C VAL A 298 7.93 -10.87 -9.15
N GLU A 299 8.83 -11.70 -9.68
CA GLU A 299 8.74 -12.10 -11.09
C GLU A 299 7.56 -13.06 -11.28
N THR A 300 6.73 -12.80 -12.29
CA THR A 300 5.59 -13.66 -12.61
C THR A 300 5.43 -13.84 -14.11
N MET A 301 5.10 -15.07 -14.53
CA MET A 301 4.81 -15.40 -15.93
C MET A 301 3.33 -15.21 -16.30
N ALA A 302 2.54 -14.65 -15.37
CA ALA A 302 1.12 -14.38 -15.58
C ALA A 302 0.89 -13.54 -16.83
N ARG A 303 -0.14 -13.89 -17.58
CA ARG A 303 -0.54 -13.12 -18.76
C ARG A 303 -1.43 -11.98 -18.33
N VAL A 304 -1.22 -10.83 -18.96
CA VAL A 304 -2.02 -9.63 -18.78
C VAL A 304 -2.70 -9.29 -20.09
#